data_AF-A0A0C2W7I6-F1
#
_entry.id   AF-A0A0C2W7I6-F1
#
_cell.length_a   1.000
_cell.length_b   1.000
_cell.length_c   1.000
_cell.angle_alpha   90.00
_cell.angle_beta   90.00
_cell.angle_gamma   90.00
#
_symmetry.space_group_name_H-M   'P 1'
#
loop_
_entity.id
_entity.type
_entity.pdbx_description
1 polymer ?
#
loop_
_entity_poly.entity_id
_entity_poly.type
_entity_poly.pdbx_seq_one_letter_code
_entity_poly.pdbx_strand_id
1 'polypeptide(L)'
;MPIGTTLLADGRRIPNLAFGTGSVLKNHDAQAAVKAALDSGFRHVDTAQFYNNEESVGNALREWLGDDSSAMNAKRDQVWVTTKYSGGEKGPLGELTESLGRLDLEYVDLYLIHGPWFVSGHLKSAWREMEEAQRRGLAKSIGVSNFEASDLKELLKVAKMKPVVNQIHLHPYIYHSSLATLNVCHEHGIVVEAYGSLFPITQQPDGPVTAALKGPSKRLGASPGQVLFLWVRAKGAVVVTTTNKEERLKEYLQIGELGSLTGEEVRSIDAAAQAQVIVDSSALGHKLKNDTFDVEKQDTQEELAPHEVRWILLRLIVCICFLFSTHLFGAWITGVSLLCISEPLLVLYFACLVMFVREMYRLTVVVSRSRSLRRT
;
A
#
# COMPACT_ATOMS: atom_id res chain seq x y z
N MET A 1 15.91 -24.27 3.12
CA MET A 1 14.45 -24.11 2.99
C MET A 1 14.08 -24.10 1.52
N PRO A 2 13.11 -24.93 1.07
CA PRO A 2 12.78 -25.09 -0.34
C PRO A 2 12.39 -23.78 -1.04
N ILE A 3 11.85 -22.80 -0.29
CA ILE A 3 11.35 -21.53 -0.83
C ILE A 3 12.47 -20.47 -1.03
N GLY A 4 13.68 -20.75 -0.53
CA GLY A 4 14.83 -19.86 -0.61
C GLY A 4 14.74 -18.64 0.31
N THR A 5 15.79 -17.81 0.25
CA THR A 5 15.91 -16.56 1.02
C THR A 5 16.43 -15.43 0.14
N THR A 6 16.13 -14.19 0.53
CA THR A 6 16.66 -12.98 -0.10
C THR A 6 17.68 -12.32 0.83
N LEU A 7 18.80 -11.86 0.27
CA LEU A 7 19.83 -11.14 1.01
C LEU A 7 19.38 -9.69 1.23
N LEU A 8 19.34 -9.25 2.47
CA LEU A 8 19.07 -7.87 2.86
C LEU A 8 20.36 -7.05 2.88
N ALA A 9 20.23 -5.71 2.82
CA ALA A 9 21.37 -4.80 2.81
C ALA A 9 22.21 -4.83 4.11
N ASP A 10 21.66 -5.34 5.21
CA ASP A 10 22.37 -5.58 6.48
C ASP A 10 23.05 -6.96 6.55
N GLY A 11 23.05 -7.72 5.46
CA GLY A 11 23.68 -9.03 5.34
C GLY A 11 22.82 -10.20 5.84
N ARG A 12 21.65 -9.94 6.42
CA ARG A 12 20.72 -10.99 6.88
C ARG A 12 19.93 -11.57 5.71
N ARG A 13 19.38 -12.76 5.90
CA ARG A 13 18.64 -13.50 4.86
C ARG A 13 17.19 -13.70 5.26
N ILE A 14 16.27 -12.99 4.60
CA ILE A 14 14.84 -13.09 4.85
C ILE A 14 14.23 -14.27 4.09
N PRO A 15 13.35 -15.09 4.69
CA PRO A 15 12.63 -16.14 3.96
C PRO A 15 11.63 -15.54 2.96
N ASN A 16 11.59 -16.07 1.74
CA ASN A 16 10.84 -15.48 0.62
C ASN A 16 9.32 -15.63 0.69
N LEU A 17 8.78 -16.29 1.72
CA LEU A 17 7.36 -16.48 1.92
C LEU A 17 7.03 -16.34 3.41
N ALA A 18 6.25 -15.31 3.74
CA ALA A 18 5.75 -15.02 5.07
C ALA A 18 4.28 -15.45 5.23
N PHE A 19 3.96 -15.99 6.41
CA PHE A 19 2.59 -16.15 6.88
C PHE A 19 2.17 -14.90 7.64
N GLY A 20 1.24 -14.13 7.07
CA GLY A 20 0.70 -12.90 7.65
C GLY A 20 -0.46 -13.15 8.60
N THR A 21 -0.44 -12.48 9.75
CA THR A 21 -1.50 -12.54 10.78
C THR A 21 -2.44 -11.33 10.75
N GLY A 22 -2.35 -10.51 9.70
CA GLY A 22 -3.31 -9.43 9.44
C GLY A 22 -4.59 -9.94 8.75
N SER A 23 -5.18 -9.10 7.89
CA SER A 23 -6.35 -9.44 7.05
C SER A 23 -7.47 -10.15 7.81
N VAL A 24 -7.70 -11.45 7.53
CA VAL A 24 -8.76 -12.27 8.14
C VAL A 24 -8.50 -12.63 9.61
N LEU A 25 -7.26 -12.49 10.08
CA LEU A 25 -6.85 -12.77 11.46
C LEU A 25 -6.72 -11.50 12.31
N LYS A 26 -6.88 -10.31 11.71
CA LYS A 26 -6.85 -9.05 12.46
C LYS A 26 -7.98 -9.04 13.51
N ASN A 27 -7.64 -8.68 14.75
CA ASN A 27 -8.54 -8.69 15.93
C ASN A 27 -9.11 -10.08 16.26
N HIS A 28 -8.50 -11.15 15.76
CA HIS A 28 -8.89 -12.53 16.04
C HIS A 28 -7.69 -13.31 16.58
N ASP A 29 -7.97 -14.37 17.32
CA ASP A 29 -6.94 -15.31 17.75
C ASP A 29 -6.24 -15.92 16.53
N ALA A 30 -4.91 -15.82 16.49
CA ALA A 30 -4.08 -16.32 15.42
C ALA A 30 -3.28 -17.58 15.83
N GLN A 31 -3.44 -18.08 17.06
CA GLN A 31 -2.56 -19.11 17.63
C GLN A 31 -2.58 -20.38 16.78
N ALA A 32 -3.77 -20.94 16.55
CA ALA A 32 -3.93 -22.17 15.77
C ALA A 32 -3.42 -22.02 14.33
N ALA A 33 -3.66 -20.85 13.72
CA ALA A 33 -3.27 -20.58 12.33
C ALA A 33 -1.74 -20.45 12.19
N VAL A 34 -1.09 -19.73 13.10
CA VAL A 34 0.38 -19.57 13.12
C VAL A 34 1.05 -20.90 13.40
N LYS A 35 0.55 -21.68 14.38
CA LYS A 35 1.10 -23.00 14.68
C LYS A 35 1.00 -23.93 13.47
N ALA A 36 -0.17 -23.99 12.82
CA ALA A 36 -0.36 -24.80 11.62
C ALA A 36 0.58 -24.38 10.47
N ALA A 37 0.83 -23.08 10.30
CA ALA A 37 1.79 -22.58 9.32
C ALA A 37 3.22 -23.05 9.63
N LEU A 38 3.67 -22.93 10.89
CA LEU A 38 4.99 -23.37 11.33
C LEU A 38 5.17 -24.90 11.18
N ASP A 39 4.16 -25.67 11.60
CA ASP A 39 4.13 -27.14 11.45
C ASP A 39 4.17 -27.57 9.99
N SER A 40 3.53 -26.82 9.10
CA SER A 40 3.55 -27.08 7.65
C SER A 40 4.90 -26.77 6.99
N GLY A 41 5.73 -25.91 7.60
CA GLY A 41 7.06 -25.58 7.09
C GLY A 41 7.32 -24.08 6.86
N PHE A 42 6.37 -23.19 7.18
CA PHE A 42 6.66 -21.75 7.18
C PHE A 42 7.70 -21.43 8.24
N ARG A 43 8.58 -20.48 7.92
CA ARG A 43 9.63 -19.98 8.83
C ARG A 43 9.72 -18.47 8.83
N HIS A 44 8.66 -17.80 8.40
CA HIS A 44 8.54 -16.35 8.43
C HIS A 44 7.11 -16.01 8.84
N VAL A 45 6.97 -15.40 10.02
CA VAL A 45 5.69 -14.94 10.58
C VAL A 45 5.69 -13.41 10.50
N ASP A 46 4.70 -12.86 9.79
CA ASP A 46 4.48 -11.43 9.68
C ASP A 46 3.28 -11.01 10.53
N THR A 47 3.51 -10.20 11.55
CA THR A 47 2.49 -9.65 12.45
C THR A 47 2.63 -8.13 12.57
N ALA A 48 1.81 -7.49 13.40
CA ALA A 48 1.92 -6.07 13.72
C ALA A 48 1.17 -5.75 15.02
N GLN A 49 1.62 -4.72 15.73
CA GLN A 49 0.89 -4.12 16.86
C GLN A 49 -0.57 -3.82 16.51
N PHE A 50 -0.83 -3.24 15.32
CA PHE A 50 -2.18 -2.89 14.86
C PHE A 50 -3.12 -4.07 14.63
N TYR A 51 -2.61 -5.30 14.59
CA TYR A 51 -3.44 -6.48 14.34
C TYR A 51 -4.14 -6.97 15.60
N ASN A 52 -3.77 -6.48 16.78
CA ASN A 52 -4.35 -6.85 18.07
C ASN A 52 -4.40 -8.36 18.31
N ASN A 53 -3.37 -9.08 17.86
CA ASN A 53 -3.27 -10.52 18.01
C ASN A 53 -1.84 -11.01 18.32
N GLU A 54 -0.89 -10.10 18.57
CA GLU A 54 0.52 -10.45 18.89
C GLU A 54 0.63 -11.43 20.07
N GLU A 55 -0.26 -11.36 21.06
CA GLU A 55 -0.29 -12.30 22.19
C GLU A 55 -0.58 -13.74 21.71
N SER A 56 -1.61 -13.93 20.88
CA SER A 56 -1.92 -15.25 20.30
C SER A 56 -0.80 -15.76 19.37
N VAL A 57 -0.10 -14.85 18.69
CA VAL A 57 1.09 -15.20 17.89
C VAL A 57 2.23 -15.66 18.80
N GLY A 58 2.46 -14.96 19.92
CA GLY A 58 3.45 -15.33 20.94
C GLY A 58 3.18 -16.71 21.54
N ASN A 59 1.92 -17.01 21.86
CA ASN A 59 1.51 -18.33 22.35
C ASN A 59 1.83 -19.44 21.34
N ALA A 60 1.56 -19.22 20.04
CA ALA A 60 1.90 -20.19 19.00
C ALA A 60 3.41 -20.40 18.85
N LEU A 61 4.18 -19.32 18.92
CA LEU A 61 5.65 -19.38 18.86
C LEU A 61 6.20 -20.16 20.05
N ARG A 62 5.77 -19.84 21.27
CA ARG A 62 6.17 -20.56 22.49
C ARG A 62 5.86 -22.05 22.39
N GLU A 63 4.63 -22.40 22.01
CA GLU A 63 4.19 -23.79 21.85
C GLU A 63 5.03 -24.54 20.80
N TRP A 64 5.34 -23.90 19.67
CA TRP A 64 6.12 -24.52 18.59
C TRP A 64 7.62 -24.66 18.93
N LEU A 65 8.19 -23.66 19.60
CA LEU A 65 9.58 -23.69 20.07
C LEU A 65 9.76 -24.75 21.18
N GLY A 66 8.79 -24.87 22.09
CA GLY A 66 8.79 -25.75 23.25
C GLY A 66 9.53 -25.15 24.45
N ASP A 67 9.34 -25.77 25.62
CA ASP A 67 9.73 -25.20 26.92
C ASP A 67 11.20 -25.46 27.34
N ASP A 68 11.95 -26.25 26.57
CA ASP A 68 13.37 -26.47 26.86
C ASP A 68 14.18 -25.25 26.40
N SER A 69 14.64 -24.46 27.37
CA SER A 69 15.41 -23.22 27.13
C SER A 69 16.60 -23.37 26.18
N SER A 70 17.27 -24.53 26.14
CA SER A 70 18.40 -24.78 25.25
C SER A 70 17.97 -25.11 23.83
N ALA A 71 16.90 -25.89 23.67
CA ALA A 71 16.29 -26.18 22.37
C ALA A 71 15.52 -24.98 21.80
N MET A 72 14.92 -24.17 22.66
CA MET A 72 14.22 -22.93 22.32
C MET A 72 15.16 -21.95 21.62
N ASN A 73 16.37 -21.76 22.16
CA ASN A 73 17.37 -20.88 21.55
C ASN A 73 17.80 -21.39 20.16
N ALA A 74 18.04 -22.70 19.99
CA ALA A 74 18.42 -23.28 18.70
C ALA A 74 17.28 -23.27 17.66
N LYS A 75 16.02 -23.28 18.09
CA LYS A 75 14.85 -23.22 17.21
C LYS A 75 14.42 -21.78 16.89
N ARG A 76 14.67 -20.81 17.79
CA ARG A 76 14.30 -19.41 17.57
C ARG A 76 15.01 -18.84 16.34
N ASP A 77 16.27 -19.21 16.11
CA ASP A 77 17.05 -18.83 14.93
C ASP A 77 16.52 -19.43 13.62
N GLN A 78 15.59 -20.39 13.69
CA GLN A 78 14.97 -21.01 12.50
C GLN A 78 13.73 -20.25 12.02
N VAL A 79 13.16 -19.36 12.84
CA VAL A 79 11.92 -18.63 12.51
C VAL A 79 12.23 -17.15 12.42
N TRP A 80 11.86 -16.52 11.31
CA TRP A 80 11.89 -15.09 11.12
C TRP A 80 10.58 -14.46 11.62
N VAL A 81 10.64 -13.55 12.59
CA VAL A 81 9.47 -12.85 13.11
C VAL A 81 9.54 -11.37 12.74
N THR A 82 8.51 -10.89 12.04
CA THR A 82 8.34 -9.48 11.65
C THR A 82 7.20 -8.86 12.46
N THR A 83 7.42 -7.71 13.09
CA THR A 83 6.34 -6.87 13.65
C THR A 83 6.48 -5.41 13.22
N LYS A 84 5.46 -4.58 13.52
CA LYS A 84 5.34 -3.22 12.98
C LYS A 84 4.85 -2.20 14.00
N TYR A 85 5.58 -1.09 14.14
CA TYR A 85 5.18 0.10 14.89
C TYR A 85 3.93 0.73 14.25
N SER A 86 2.88 0.88 15.04
CA SER A 86 1.57 1.37 14.56
C SER A 86 1.07 2.57 15.38
N GLY A 87 1.98 3.42 15.85
CA GLY A 87 1.67 4.53 16.74
C GLY A 87 1.67 4.13 18.21
N GLY A 88 1.71 5.13 19.10
CA GLY A 88 1.72 4.94 20.55
C GLY A 88 2.58 5.98 21.25
N GLU A 89 2.24 6.28 22.50
CA GLU A 89 2.87 7.36 23.29
C GLU A 89 4.33 7.04 23.66
N LYS A 90 4.73 5.77 23.65
CA LYS A 90 6.07 5.33 24.04
C LYS A 90 7.10 5.42 22.91
N GLY A 91 6.70 5.86 21.72
CA GLY A 91 7.53 5.89 20.51
C GLY A 91 7.90 4.48 20.01
N PRO A 92 8.51 4.34 18.82
CA PRO A 92 8.86 3.04 18.26
C PRO A 92 9.68 2.13 19.18
N LEU A 93 10.62 2.66 19.96
CA LEU A 93 11.45 1.82 20.83
C LEU A 93 10.65 1.27 22.02
N GLY A 94 9.81 2.10 22.62
CA GLY A 94 8.95 1.70 23.72
C GLY A 94 7.85 0.74 23.28
N GLU A 95 7.19 1.02 22.15
CA GLU A 95 6.16 0.14 21.60
C GLU A 95 6.72 -1.20 21.13
N LEU A 96 7.96 -1.26 20.62
CA LEU A 96 8.63 -2.53 20.36
C LEU A 96 8.79 -3.37 21.64
N THR A 97 9.12 -2.74 22.77
CA THR A 97 9.26 -3.46 24.05
C THR A 97 7.92 -4.09 24.47
N GLU A 98 6.81 -3.39 24.23
CA GLU A 98 5.47 -3.92 24.47
C GLU A 98 5.12 -5.06 23.50
N SER A 99 5.47 -4.93 22.22
CA SER A 99 5.30 -6.01 21.22
C SER A 99 6.11 -7.25 21.58
N LEU A 100 7.35 -7.08 22.04
CA LEU A 100 8.20 -8.19 22.52
C LEU A 100 7.58 -8.90 23.72
N GLY A 101 6.99 -8.16 24.65
CA GLY A 101 6.25 -8.73 25.77
C GLY A 101 5.04 -9.55 25.32
N ARG A 102 4.24 -9.04 24.37
CA ARG A 102 3.09 -9.79 23.81
C ARG A 102 3.53 -11.03 23.02
N LEU A 103 4.59 -10.91 22.23
CA LEU A 103 5.12 -12.02 21.44
C LEU A 103 5.89 -13.04 22.28
N ASP A 104 6.20 -12.73 23.54
CA ASP A 104 7.08 -13.52 24.41
C ASP A 104 8.45 -13.78 23.77
N LEU A 105 9.06 -12.72 23.22
CA LEU A 105 10.34 -12.77 22.53
C LEU A 105 11.33 -11.78 23.11
N GLU A 106 12.62 -12.13 23.08
CA GLU A 106 13.70 -11.19 23.40
C GLU A 106 14.03 -10.24 22.23
N TYR A 107 13.76 -10.69 21.00
CA TYR A 107 13.99 -9.90 19.78
C TYR A 107 13.03 -10.31 18.64
N VAL A 108 12.83 -9.38 17.70
CA VAL A 108 12.24 -9.65 16.39
C VAL A 108 13.30 -9.62 15.29
N ASP A 109 13.11 -10.38 14.23
CA ASP A 109 14.04 -10.40 13.11
C ASP A 109 13.93 -9.16 12.25
N LEU A 110 12.71 -8.63 12.11
CA LEU A 110 12.41 -7.41 11.37
C LEU A 110 11.40 -6.54 12.12
N TYR A 111 11.72 -5.26 12.28
CA TYR A 111 10.80 -4.27 12.82
C TYR A 111 10.53 -3.16 11.81
N LEU A 112 9.26 -2.93 11.49
CA LEU A 112 8.84 -1.97 10.46
C LEU A 112 8.11 -0.78 11.07
N ILE A 113 8.26 0.42 10.50
CA ILE A 113 7.21 1.44 10.64
C ILE A 113 6.05 1.03 9.74
N HIS A 114 4.86 0.80 10.30
CA HIS A 114 3.74 0.19 9.57
C HIS A 114 3.17 1.07 8.45
N GLY A 115 3.38 2.39 8.51
CA GLY A 115 2.91 3.35 7.52
C GLY A 115 3.44 4.75 7.83
N PRO A 116 3.64 5.60 6.80
CA PRO A 116 4.18 6.95 7.00
C PRO A 116 3.25 7.82 7.87
N TRP A 117 1.95 7.56 7.85
CA TRP A 117 0.96 8.25 8.68
C TRP A 117 1.15 8.05 10.19
N PHE A 118 1.78 6.95 10.64
CA PHE A 118 2.10 6.73 12.05
C PHE A 118 3.28 7.56 12.55
N VAL A 119 3.99 8.22 11.64
CA VAL A 119 5.18 9.04 11.95
C VAL A 119 5.12 10.42 11.29
N SER A 120 3.93 10.84 10.89
CA SER A 120 3.71 12.15 10.26
C SER A 120 4.15 13.27 11.19
N GLY A 121 4.98 14.18 10.69
CA GLY A 121 5.54 15.29 11.47
C GLY A 121 6.71 14.92 12.40
N HIS A 122 7.05 13.63 12.56
CA HIS A 122 8.13 13.19 13.45
C HIS A 122 8.93 11.99 12.92
N LEU A 123 8.95 11.77 11.61
CA LEU A 123 9.68 10.67 10.94
C LEU A 123 11.14 10.55 11.39
N LYS A 124 11.84 11.68 11.52
CA LYS A 124 13.26 11.70 11.92
C LYS A 124 13.49 11.19 13.34
N SER A 125 12.66 11.57 14.31
CA SER A 125 12.80 11.07 15.69
C SER A 125 12.35 9.62 15.78
N ALA A 126 11.25 9.26 15.12
CA ALA A 126 10.79 7.88 15.06
C ALA A 126 11.84 6.94 14.45
N TRP A 127 12.48 7.32 13.34
CA TRP A 127 13.52 6.49 12.73
C TRP A 127 14.75 6.34 13.63
N ARG A 128 15.14 7.38 14.39
CA ARG A 128 16.23 7.25 15.37
C ARG A 128 15.92 6.21 16.44
N GLU A 129 14.65 6.08 16.85
CA GLU A 129 14.23 5.02 17.78
C GLU A 129 14.26 3.63 17.15
N MET A 130 13.94 3.50 15.85
CA MET A 130 14.14 2.26 15.09
C MET A 130 15.62 1.87 15.06
N GLU A 131 16.51 2.82 14.76
CA GLU A 131 17.97 2.61 14.78
C GLU A 131 18.48 2.19 16.16
N GLU A 132 17.94 2.79 17.22
CA GLU A 132 18.26 2.43 18.59
C GLU A 132 17.76 1.03 18.96
N ALA A 133 16.55 0.66 18.53
CA ALA A 133 16.03 -0.70 18.68
C ALA A 133 16.94 -1.74 18.01
N GLN A 134 17.46 -1.42 16.83
CA GLN A 134 18.44 -2.27 16.14
C GLN A 134 19.76 -2.35 16.91
N ARG A 135 20.30 -1.21 17.35
CA ARG A 135 21.55 -1.13 18.11
C ARG A 135 21.50 -1.89 19.43
N ARG A 136 20.34 -1.89 20.09
CA ARG A 136 20.07 -2.65 21.32
C ARG A 136 19.82 -4.14 21.08
N GLY A 137 19.73 -4.58 19.82
CA GLY A 137 19.51 -5.97 19.44
C GLY A 137 18.07 -6.47 19.61
N LEU A 138 17.12 -5.56 19.93
CA LEU A 138 15.69 -5.84 20.08
C LEU A 138 15.01 -6.09 18.73
N ALA A 139 15.52 -5.46 17.67
CA ALA A 139 15.22 -5.79 16.28
C ALA A 139 16.54 -6.12 15.57
N LYS A 140 16.60 -7.19 14.78
CA LYS A 140 17.83 -7.51 14.04
C LYS A 140 17.96 -6.71 12.74
N SER A 141 16.84 -6.49 12.07
CA SER A 141 16.68 -5.65 10.88
C SER A 141 15.58 -4.61 11.10
N ILE A 142 15.70 -3.45 10.46
CA ILE A 142 14.67 -2.40 10.50
C ILE A 142 14.26 -1.97 9.10
N GLY A 143 12.99 -1.63 8.93
CA GLY A 143 12.43 -1.23 7.65
C GLY A 143 11.17 -0.40 7.79
N VAL A 144 10.45 -0.27 6.70
CA VAL A 144 9.19 0.46 6.62
C VAL A 144 8.13 -0.38 5.90
N SER A 145 6.89 0.08 5.96
CA SER A 145 5.77 -0.48 5.24
C SER A 145 4.92 0.66 4.70
N ASN A 146 4.38 0.53 3.50
CA ASN A 146 3.52 1.51 2.84
C ASN A 146 4.17 2.88 2.60
N PHE A 147 5.50 2.95 2.57
CA PHE A 147 6.20 4.17 2.19
C PHE A 147 6.26 4.28 0.66
N GLU A 148 5.81 5.40 0.12
CA GLU A 148 5.94 5.70 -1.29
C GLU A 148 7.32 6.30 -1.62
N ALA A 149 7.59 6.52 -2.91
CA ALA A 149 8.85 7.08 -3.37
C ALA A 149 9.24 8.41 -2.68
N SER A 150 8.27 9.29 -2.39
CA SER A 150 8.52 10.53 -1.65
C SER A 150 8.95 10.26 -0.21
N ASP A 151 8.22 9.40 0.50
CA ASP A 151 8.47 9.09 1.91
C ASP A 151 9.83 8.41 2.09
N LEU A 152 10.17 7.48 1.20
CA LEU A 152 11.48 6.83 1.17
C LEU A 152 12.59 7.85 0.97
N LYS A 153 12.44 8.79 0.03
CA LYS A 153 13.44 9.85 -0.21
C LYS A 153 13.60 10.76 1.00
N GLU A 154 12.52 11.06 1.74
CA GLU A 154 12.63 11.84 2.98
C GLU A 154 13.34 11.06 4.08
N LEU A 155 12.99 9.79 4.27
CA LEU A 155 13.62 8.91 5.23
C LEU A 155 15.12 8.77 4.97
N LEU A 156 15.51 8.53 3.72
CA LEU A 156 16.89 8.33 3.32
C LEU A 156 17.79 9.56 3.54
N LYS A 157 17.23 10.77 3.63
CA LYS A 157 17.98 11.99 4.00
C LYS A 157 18.41 12.00 5.46
N VAL A 158 17.68 11.31 6.34
CA VAL A 158 17.87 11.37 7.80
C VAL A 158 18.37 10.06 8.41
N ALA A 159 18.17 8.94 7.70
CA ALA A 159 18.57 7.61 8.12
C ALA A 159 20.09 7.43 8.12
N LYS A 160 20.66 7.04 9.27
CA LYS A 160 22.02 6.53 9.38
C LYS A 160 22.07 5.05 9.02
N MET A 161 21.10 4.28 9.51
CA MET A 161 20.85 2.90 9.08
C MET A 161 19.67 2.93 8.11
N LYS A 162 19.93 2.58 6.85
CA LYS A 162 18.89 2.59 5.81
C LYS A 162 17.84 1.51 6.10
N PRO A 163 16.56 1.74 5.78
CA PRO A 163 15.56 0.67 5.84
C PRO A 163 16.00 -0.46 4.90
N VAL A 164 16.03 -1.70 5.40
CA VAL A 164 16.42 -2.85 4.57
C VAL A 164 15.22 -3.47 3.84
N VAL A 165 14.01 -3.14 4.29
CA VAL A 165 12.74 -3.60 3.71
C VAL A 165 11.75 -2.45 3.57
N ASN A 166 10.96 -2.47 2.49
CA ASN A 166 9.70 -1.75 2.37
C ASN A 166 8.56 -2.73 2.03
N GLN A 167 7.66 -2.98 2.98
CA GLN A 167 6.51 -3.85 2.77
C GLN A 167 5.33 -3.06 2.17
N ILE A 168 4.86 -3.41 0.97
CA ILE A 168 3.83 -2.65 0.25
C ILE A 168 2.73 -3.56 -0.32
N HIS A 169 1.57 -2.97 -0.58
CA HIS A 169 0.54 -3.64 -1.37
C HIS A 169 1.08 -3.80 -2.79
N LEU A 170 1.20 -5.04 -3.27
CA LEU A 170 1.73 -5.29 -4.61
C LEU A 170 1.08 -6.51 -5.27
N HIS A 171 0.41 -6.24 -6.38
CA HIS A 171 -0.17 -7.22 -7.28
C HIS A 171 -0.20 -6.65 -8.71
N PRO A 172 -0.46 -7.47 -9.75
CA PRO A 172 -0.38 -7.05 -11.15
C PRO A 172 -1.09 -5.71 -11.47
N TYR A 173 -2.33 -5.52 -11.04
CA TYR A 173 -3.09 -4.29 -11.32
C TYR A 173 -2.50 -2.99 -10.75
N ILE A 174 -1.68 -3.05 -9.69
CA ILE A 174 -1.04 -1.87 -9.08
C ILE A 174 0.47 -1.82 -9.29
N TYR A 175 1.02 -2.77 -10.06
CA TYR A 175 2.45 -2.85 -10.33
C TYR A 175 2.96 -1.58 -11.03
N HIS A 176 2.24 -1.10 -12.04
CA HIS A 176 2.65 0.07 -12.82
C HIS A 176 2.67 1.36 -11.99
N SER A 177 1.64 1.61 -11.17
CA SER A 177 1.61 2.76 -10.27
C SER A 177 2.67 2.68 -9.17
N SER A 178 3.12 1.47 -8.82
CA SER A 178 4.17 1.26 -7.82
C SER A 178 5.59 1.44 -8.34
N LEU A 179 5.81 1.61 -9.66
CA LEU A 179 7.15 1.63 -10.27
C LEU A 179 8.07 2.70 -9.68
N ALA A 180 7.55 3.88 -9.36
CA ALA A 180 8.36 4.94 -8.73
C ALA A 180 8.92 4.48 -7.37
N THR A 181 8.09 3.85 -6.53
CA THR A 181 8.48 3.30 -5.23
C THR A 181 9.45 2.14 -5.40
N LEU A 182 9.16 1.21 -6.31
CA LEU A 182 10.03 0.06 -6.60
C LEU A 182 11.42 0.49 -7.08
N ASN A 183 11.51 1.53 -7.91
CA ASN A 183 12.78 2.06 -8.40
C ASN A 183 13.64 2.64 -7.27
N VAL A 184 13.03 3.40 -6.34
CA VAL A 184 13.75 3.91 -5.16
C VAL A 184 14.21 2.75 -4.27
N CYS A 185 13.36 1.74 -4.06
CA CYS A 185 13.75 0.55 -3.30
C CYS A 185 14.97 -0.14 -3.94
N HIS A 186 14.93 -0.40 -5.24
CA HIS A 186 16.01 -1.03 -5.98
C HIS A 186 17.31 -0.22 -5.93
N GLU A 187 17.26 1.09 -6.18
CA GLU A 187 18.43 1.99 -6.17
C GLU A 187 19.17 1.97 -4.82
N HIS A 188 18.42 1.81 -3.73
CA HIS A 188 18.98 1.86 -2.37
C HIS A 188 19.16 0.48 -1.72
N GLY A 189 18.95 -0.61 -2.46
CA GLY A 189 19.09 -1.97 -1.93
C GLY A 189 18.03 -2.34 -0.88
N ILE A 190 16.86 -1.72 -0.94
CA ILE A 190 15.73 -1.97 -0.05
C ILE A 190 14.91 -3.11 -0.67
N VAL A 191 14.76 -4.22 0.05
CA VAL A 191 13.98 -5.36 -0.40
C VAL A 191 12.48 -5.06 -0.25
N VAL A 192 11.69 -5.46 -1.25
CA VAL A 192 10.23 -5.28 -1.21
C VAL A 192 9.58 -6.54 -0.67
N GLU A 193 8.67 -6.37 0.30
CA GLU A 193 7.73 -7.41 0.70
C GLU A 193 6.35 -7.08 0.14
N ALA A 194 5.72 -8.02 -0.54
CA ALA A 194 4.46 -7.84 -1.24
C ALA A 194 3.32 -8.51 -0.48
N TYR A 195 2.45 -7.72 0.13
CA TYR A 195 1.15 -8.20 0.62
C TYR A 195 0.05 -7.98 -0.42
N GLY A 196 -1.03 -8.74 -0.31
CA GLY A 196 -2.21 -8.61 -1.19
C GLY A 196 -2.00 -9.13 -2.62
N SER A 197 -0.94 -9.90 -2.88
CA SER A 197 -0.61 -10.45 -4.20
C SER A 197 -1.72 -11.30 -4.82
N LEU A 198 -2.60 -11.90 -4.00
CA LEU A 198 -3.74 -12.70 -4.44
C LEU A 198 -4.99 -11.90 -4.82
N PHE A 199 -4.94 -10.56 -4.76
CA PHE A 199 -6.06 -9.69 -5.15
C PHE A 199 -6.68 -10.07 -6.52
N PRO A 200 -5.90 -10.37 -7.58
CA PRO A 200 -6.48 -10.68 -8.88
C PRO A 200 -7.43 -11.87 -8.88
N ILE A 201 -7.18 -12.91 -8.09
CA ILE A 201 -8.03 -14.11 -8.09
C ILE A 201 -9.08 -14.13 -6.99
N THR A 202 -8.96 -13.22 -6.00
CA THR A 202 -9.86 -13.17 -4.84
C THR A 202 -10.89 -12.05 -4.95
N GLN A 203 -10.50 -10.90 -5.49
CA GLN A 203 -11.37 -9.73 -5.64
C GLN A 203 -11.79 -9.49 -7.09
N GLN A 204 -11.00 -9.98 -8.05
CA GLN A 204 -11.26 -9.83 -9.49
C GLN A 204 -11.18 -11.16 -10.27
N PRO A 205 -11.86 -12.23 -9.83
CA PRO A 205 -11.71 -13.57 -10.40
C PRO A 205 -11.94 -13.63 -11.91
N ASP A 206 -12.81 -12.77 -12.46
CA ASP A 206 -13.11 -12.70 -13.89
C ASP A 206 -12.25 -11.67 -14.66
N GLY A 207 -11.29 -11.05 -13.98
CA GLY A 207 -10.41 -10.03 -14.57
C GLY A 207 -9.37 -10.61 -15.54
N PRO A 208 -8.79 -9.78 -16.42
CA PRO A 208 -7.88 -10.21 -17.48
C PRO A 208 -6.60 -10.86 -16.94
N VAL A 209 -6.14 -10.47 -15.75
CA VAL A 209 -5.01 -11.12 -15.09
C VAL A 209 -5.29 -12.60 -14.87
N THR A 210 -6.49 -12.98 -14.37
CA THR A 210 -6.83 -14.38 -14.11
C THR A 210 -6.79 -15.22 -15.39
N ALA A 211 -7.19 -14.65 -16.53
CA ALA A 211 -7.05 -15.31 -17.82
C ALA A 211 -5.57 -15.53 -18.20
N ALA A 212 -4.72 -14.52 -17.97
CA ALA A 212 -3.28 -14.59 -18.24
C ALA A 212 -2.54 -15.63 -17.37
N LEU A 213 -3.08 -16.03 -16.22
CA LEU A 213 -2.49 -17.07 -15.35
C LEU A 213 -2.64 -18.49 -15.93
N LYS A 214 -3.61 -18.74 -16.82
CA LYS A 214 -3.94 -20.09 -17.31
C LYS A 214 -2.78 -20.79 -18.01
N GLY A 215 -2.05 -20.06 -18.86
CA GLY A 215 -0.89 -20.59 -19.59
C GLY A 215 0.22 -21.06 -18.64
N PRO A 216 0.74 -20.17 -17.77
CA PRO A 216 1.72 -20.53 -16.75
C PRO A 216 1.25 -21.65 -15.83
N SER A 217 0.00 -21.62 -15.36
CA SER A 217 -0.58 -22.66 -14.51
C SER A 217 -0.50 -24.04 -15.17
N LYS A 218 -0.89 -24.14 -16.45
CA LYS A 218 -0.82 -25.41 -17.20
C LYS A 218 0.62 -25.89 -17.38
N ARG A 219 1.55 -24.98 -17.71
CA ARG A 219 2.95 -25.33 -17.97
C ARG A 219 3.68 -25.80 -16.71
N LEU A 220 3.43 -25.13 -15.59
CA LEU A 220 4.09 -25.39 -14.31
C LEU A 220 3.39 -26.44 -13.46
N GLY A 221 2.16 -26.84 -13.81
CA GLY A 221 1.32 -27.65 -12.93
C GLY A 221 0.95 -26.90 -11.64
N ALA A 222 0.86 -25.57 -11.71
CA ALA A 222 0.75 -24.67 -10.56
C ALA A 222 -0.65 -24.04 -10.47
N SER A 223 -1.13 -23.81 -9.25
CA SER A 223 -2.36 -23.06 -9.03
C SER A 223 -2.20 -21.60 -9.47
N PRO A 224 -3.31 -20.88 -9.77
CA PRO A 224 -3.26 -19.44 -10.03
C PRO A 224 -2.58 -18.64 -8.89
N GLY A 225 -2.77 -19.05 -7.64
CA GLY A 225 -2.12 -18.40 -6.49
C GLY A 225 -0.60 -18.60 -6.48
N GLN A 226 -0.14 -19.82 -6.75
CA GLN A 226 1.29 -20.11 -6.90
C GLN A 226 1.92 -19.32 -8.06
N VAL A 227 1.22 -19.18 -9.20
CA VAL A 227 1.68 -18.34 -10.32
C VAL A 227 1.82 -16.87 -9.91
N LEU A 228 0.88 -16.32 -9.13
CA LEU A 228 0.99 -14.95 -8.62
C LEU A 228 2.18 -14.79 -7.66
N PHE A 229 2.47 -15.78 -6.81
CA PHE A 229 3.67 -15.76 -5.96
C PHE A 229 4.96 -15.85 -6.77
N LEU A 230 4.99 -16.66 -7.83
CA LEU A 230 6.13 -16.69 -8.75
C LEU A 230 6.29 -15.37 -9.52
N TRP A 231 5.19 -14.68 -9.84
CA TRP A 231 5.22 -13.32 -10.38
C TRP A 231 5.84 -12.34 -9.38
N VAL A 232 5.44 -12.37 -8.10
CA VAL A 232 6.06 -11.54 -7.04
C VAL A 232 7.57 -11.81 -6.96
N ARG A 233 7.99 -13.08 -6.95
CA ARG A 233 9.41 -13.46 -6.95
C ARG A 233 10.14 -12.96 -8.20
N ALA A 234 9.51 -13.02 -9.37
CA ALA A 234 10.08 -12.48 -10.61
C ALA A 234 10.26 -10.96 -10.58
N LYS A 235 9.51 -10.25 -9.72
CA LYS A 235 9.72 -8.82 -9.42
C LYS A 235 10.79 -8.56 -8.35
N GLY A 236 11.46 -9.60 -7.85
CA GLY A 236 12.47 -9.49 -6.80
C GLY A 236 11.90 -9.20 -5.41
N ALA A 237 10.60 -9.45 -5.21
CA ALA A 237 9.93 -9.22 -3.93
C ALA A 237 9.70 -10.52 -3.15
N VAL A 238 9.61 -10.39 -1.83
CA VAL A 238 9.23 -11.44 -0.88
C VAL A 238 7.70 -11.48 -0.79
N VAL A 239 7.12 -12.67 -0.69
CA VAL A 239 5.66 -12.84 -0.61
C VAL A 239 5.20 -12.76 0.84
N VAL A 240 4.19 -11.95 1.12
CA VAL A 240 3.44 -11.97 2.39
C VAL A 240 2.00 -12.36 2.10
N THR A 241 1.54 -13.47 2.67
CA THR A 241 0.19 -14.00 2.41
C THR A 241 -0.42 -14.63 3.64
N THR A 242 -1.73 -14.88 3.62
CA THR A 242 -2.44 -15.55 4.71
C THR A 242 -3.41 -16.58 4.16
N THR A 243 -3.77 -17.56 5.00
CA THR A 243 -4.85 -18.49 4.73
C THR A 243 -5.36 -19.12 6.02
N ASN A 244 -6.64 -19.46 6.05
CA ASN A 244 -7.28 -20.26 7.09
C ASN A 244 -7.50 -21.73 6.65
N LYS A 245 -6.91 -22.16 5.52
CA LYS A 245 -7.07 -23.53 4.99
C LYS A 245 -5.73 -24.25 5.03
N GLU A 246 -5.69 -25.42 5.65
CA GLU A 246 -4.46 -26.21 5.80
C GLU A 246 -3.90 -26.66 4.43
N GLU A 247 -4.78 -27.01 3.50
CA GLU A 247 -4.37 -27.45 2.16
C GLU A 247 -3.62 -26.34 1.42
N ARG A 248 -4.03 -25.08 1.63
CA ARG A 248 -3.37 -23.90 1.04
C ARG A 248 -1.99 -23.65 1.65
N LEU A 249 -1.75 -23.99 2.91
CA LEU A 249 -0.41 -23.86 3.51
C LEU A 249 0.60 -24.71 2.74
N LYS A 250 0.26 -25.99 2.52
CA LYS A 250 1.10 -26.93 1.76
C LYS A 250 1.25 -26.49 0.30
N GLU A 251 0.16 -26.09 -0.33
CA GLU A 251 0.18 -25.53 -1.70
C GLU A 251 1.12 -24.32 -1.81
N TYR A 252 1.06 -23.38 -0.86
CA TYR A 252 1.88 -22.17 -0.91
C TYR A 252 3.37 -22.48 -0.73
N LEU A 253 3.72 -23.48 0.09
CA LEU A 253 5.12 -23.87 0.31
C LEU A 253 5.73 -24.55 -0.93
N GLN A 254 4.91 -25.26 -1.74
CA GLN A 254 5.36 -25.92 -2.98
C GLN A 254 5.92 -24.95 -4.03
N ILE A 255 5.72 -23.64 -3.89
CA ILE A 255 6.38 -22.65 -4.78
C ILE A 255 7.90 -22.74 -4.78
N GLY A 256 8.50 -23.35 -3.75
CA GLY A 256 9.93 -23.61 -3.69
C GLY A 256 10.42 -24.69 -4.67
N GLU A 257 9.51 -25.57 -5.09
CA GLU A 257 9.79 -26.72 -5.96
C GLU A 257 9.39 -26.44 -7.43
N LEU A 258 8.59 -25.40 -7.66
CA LEU A 258 8.14 -24.99 -8.97
C LEU A 258 9.24 -24.27 -9.77
N GLY A 259 9.24 -24.49 -11.08
CA GLY A 259 10.05 -23.70 -12.01
C GLY A 259 9.63 -22.22 -12.04
N SER A 260 10.53 -21.35 -12.49
CA SER A 260 10.23 -19.92 -12.62
C SER A 260 9.28 -19.61 -13.78
N LEU A 261 8.62 -18.45 -13.70
CA LEU A 261 7.97 -17.86 -14.86
C LEU A 261 9.03 -17.43 -15.89
N THR A 262 8.71 -17.62 -17.16
CA THR A 262 9.48 -17.05 -18.26
C THR A 262 9.29 -15.53 -18.31
N GLY A 263 10.24 -14.82 -18.90
CA GLY A 263 10.11 -13.37 -19.08
C GLY A 263 8.88 -12.98 -19.93
N GLU A 264 8.45 -13.85 -20.84
CA GLU A 264 7.23 -13.64 -21.63
C GLU A 264 5.97 -13.73 -20.76
N GLU A 265 5.85 -14.77 -19.95
CA GLU A 265 4.70 -14.94 -19.05
C GLU A 265 4.58 -13.81 -18.03
N VAL A 266 5.70 -13.33 -17.48
CA VAL A 266 5.71 -12.15 -16.60
C VAL A 266 5.16 -10.93 -17.35
N ARG A 267 5.63 -10.69 -18.58
CA ARG A 267 5.15 -9.57 -19.43
C ARG A 267 3.67 -9.73 -19.80
N SER A 268 3.19 -10.93 -20.07
CA SER A 268 1.78 -11.19 -20.36
C SER A 268 0.88 -10.88 -19.17
N ILE A 269 1.30 -11.23 -17.95
CA ILE A 269 0.57 -10.88 -16.72
C ILE A 269 0.54 -9.36 -16.53
N ASP A 270 1.69 -8.68 -16.71
CA ASP A 270 1.77 -7.22 -16.59
C ASP A 270 0.87 -6.51 -17.64
N ALA A 271 0.89 -6.98 -18.89
CA ALA A 271 0.09 -6.40 -19.97
C ALA A 271 -1.41 -6.60 -19.74
N ALA A 272 -1.82 -7.78 -19.26
CA ALA A 272 -3.21 -8.06 -18.92
C ALA A 272 -3.74 -7.13 -17.84
N ALA A 273 -2.91 -6.81 -16.84
CA ALA A 273 -3.25 -5.85 -15.80
C ALA A 273 -3.45 -4.42 -16.35
N GLN A 274 -2.57 -3.96 -17.24
CA GLN A 274 -2.66 -2.62 -17.82
C GLN A 274 -3.89 -2.44 -18.73
N ALA A 275 -4.26 -3.49 -19.48
CA ALA A 275 -5.46 -3.46 -20.31
C ALA A 275 -6.73 -3.19 -19.48
N GLN A 276 -6.84 -3.75 -18.27
CA GLN A 276 -7.96 -3.48 -17.37
C GLN A 276 -8.02 -2.02 -16.93
N VAL A 277 -6.88 -1.44 -16.54
CA VAL A 277 -6.81 -0.04 -16.09
C VAL A 277 -7.28 0.92 -17.18
N ILE A 278 -6.93 0.63 -18.44
CA ILE A 278 -7.41 1.40 -19.59
C ILE A 278 -8.92 1.25 -19.74
N VAL A 279 -9.46 0.03 -19.64
CA VAL A 279 -10.90 -0.23 -19.72
C VAL A 279 -11.63 0.51 -18.60
N ASP A 280 -11.19 0.39 -17.35
CA ASP A 280 -11.82 1.05 -16.19
C ASP A 280 -11.75 2.58 -16.30
N SER A 281 -10.62 3.13 -16.76
CA SER A 281 -10.47 4.58 -16.99
C SER A 281 -11.35 5.06 -18.14
N SER A 282 -11.49 4.26 -19.19
CA SER A 282 -12.36 4.56 -20.33
C SER A 282 -13.84 4.46 -19.94
N ALA A 283 -14.22 3.46 -19.13
CA ALA A 283 -15.56 3.28 -18.62
C ALA A 283 -15.92 4.38 -17.63
N LEU A 284 -14.99 4.80 -16.77
CA LEU A 284 -15.16 5.96 -15.89
C LEU A 284 -15.25 7.25 -16.71
N GLY A 285 -14.43 7.41 -17.75
CA GLY A 285 -14.51 8.56 -18.66
C GLY A 285 -15.81 8.60 -19.45
N HIS A 286 -16.34 7.44 -19.86
CA HIS A 286 -17.63 7.30 -20.53
C HIS A 286 -18.78 7.52 -19.55
N LYS A 287 -18.67 7.03 -18.32
CA LYS A 287 -19.63 7.26 -17.24
C LYS A 287 -19.65 8.74 -16.84
N LEU A 288 -18.51 9.39 -16.69
CA LEU A 288 -18.43 10.83 -16.44
C LEU A 288 -18.98 11.65 -17.62
N LYS A 289 -18.75 11.21 -18.87
CA LYS A 289 -19.34 11.85 -20.06
C LYS A 289 -20.86 11.67 -20.15
N ASN A 290 -21.36 10.50 -19.78
CA ASN A 290 -22.80 10.21 -19.78
C ASN A 290 -23.50 10.84 -18.56
N ASP A 291 -22.86 10.85 -17.39
CA ASP A 291 -23.34 11.50 -16.17
C ASP A 291 -23.24 13.05 -16.28
N THR A 292 -22.50 13.60 -17.25
CA THR A 292 -22.58 15.03 -17.62
C THR A 292 -23.77 15.40 -18.51
N PHE A 293 -24.68 14.46 -18.82
CA PHE A 293 -25.91 14.72 -19.56
C PHE A 293 -27.07 13.86 -19.05
N ASP A 294 -27.43 14.03 -17.77
CA ASP A 294 -28.79 13.73 -17.29
C ASP A 294 -29.08 14.59 -16.05
N VAL A 295 -29.44 15.85 -16.30
CA VAL A 295 -30.07 16.74 -15.32
C VAL A 295 -31.56 16.78 -15.65
N GLU A 296 -32.23 15.64 -15.54
CA GLU A 296 -33.67 15.61 -15.35
C GLU A 296 -34.01 14.74 -14.14
N LYS A 297 -34.58 15.42 -13.12
CA LYS A 297 -35.31 14.87 -11.97
C LYS A 297 -34.49 14.07 -10.95
N GLN A 298 -33.76 14.79 -10.11
CA GLN A 298 -33.77 14.50 -8.67
C GLN A 298 -34.09 15.78 -7.90
N ASP A 299 -35.34 15.84 -7.45
CA ASP A 299 -35.86 16.87 -6.57
C ASP A 299 -35.38 16.53 -5.14
N THR A 300 -34.19 17.01 -4.78
CA THR A 300 -33.77 17.09 -3.38
C THR A 300 -33.86 18.55 -2.96
N GLN A 301 -34.89 18.85 -2.17
CA GLN A 301 -35.13 20.15 -1.58
C GLN A 301 -34.06 20.45 -0.52
N GLU A 302 -33.09 21.28 -0.86
CA GLU A 302 -32.32 22.03 0.14
C GLU A 302 -32.22 23.49 -0.33
N GLU A 303 -32.98 24.36 0.32
CA GLU A 303 -32.87 25.82 0.15
C GLU A 303 -31.59 26.30 0.83
N LEU A 304 -30.65 26.86 0.05
CA LEU A 304 -29.45 27.48 0.59
C LEU A 304 -29.81 28.77 1.33
N ALA A 305 -29.42 28.85 2.60
CA ALA A 305 -29.66 30.03 3.41
C ALA A 305 -28.96 31.29 2.83
N PRO A 306 -29.49 32.51 3.02
CA PRO A 306 -28.95 33.74 2.41
C PRO A 306 -27.47 34.05 2.70
N HIS A 307 -26.92 33.52 3.79
CA HIS A 307 -25.50 33.66 4.12
C HIS A 307 -24.59 32.77 3.27
N GLU A 308 -25.04 31.57 2.88
CA GLU A 308 -24.33 30.66 1.98
C GLU A 308 -24.16 31.27 0.58
N VAL A 309 -25.22 31.91 0.06
CA VAL A 309 -25.18 32.63 -1.23
C VAL A 309 -24.15 33.76 -1.20
N ARG A 310 -24.01 34.45 -0.07
CA ARG A 310 -23.04 35.53 0.12
C ARG A 310 -21.59 35.02 0.13
N TRP A 311 -21.34 33.86 0.73
CA TRP A 311 -20.02 33.20 0.71
C TRP A 311 -19.65 32.68 -0.68
N ILE A 312 -20.61 32.14 -1.41
CA ILE A 312 -20.44 31.69 -2.79
C ILE A 312 -20.08 32.87 -3.70
N LEU A 313 -20.80 33.99 -3.61
CA LEU A 313 -20.49 35.22 -4.35
C LEU A 313 -19.10 35.77 -4.00
N LEU A 314 -18.73 35.76 -2.71
CA LEU A 314 -17.39 36.19 -2.29
C LEU A 314 -16.29 35.31 -2.90
N ARG A 315 -16.46 33.98 -2.89
CA ARG A 315 -15.49 33.04 -3.47
C ARG A 315 -15.36 33.20 -4.98
N LEU A 316 -16.47 33.47 -5.68
CA LEU A 316 -16.47 33.77 -7.11
C LEU A 316 -15.75 35.09 -7.42
N ILE A 317 -15.98 36.14 -6.64
CA ILE A 317 -15.27 37.41 -6.77
C ILE A 317 -13.76 37.20 -6.57
N VAL A 318 -13.36 36.45 -5.53
CA VAL A 318 -11.95 36.13 -5.28
C VAL A 318 -11.33 35.35 -6.45
N CYS A 319 -12.04 34.35 -7.01
CA CYS A 319 -11.57 33.58 -8.16
C CYS A 319 -11.45 34.45 -9.42
N ILE A 320 -12.44 35.31 -9.70
CA ILE A 320 -12.43 36.23 -10.84
C ILE A 320 -11.28 37.25 -10.69
N CYS A 321 -11.08 37.82 -9.50
CA CYS A 321 -9.96 38.72 -9.22
C CYS A 321 -8.60 38.04 -9.39
N PHE A 322 -8.48 36.76 -9.01
CA PHE A 322 -7.25 35.99 -9.18
C PHE A 322 -6.99 35.61 -10.66
N LEU A 323 -8.04 35.31 -11.42
CA LEU A 323 -7.96 35.07 -12.87
C LEU A 323 -7.61 36.36 -13.63
N PHE A 324 -8.16 37.50 -13.22
CA PHE A 324 -7.83 38.81 -13.81
C PHE A 324 -6.41 39.28 -13.45
N SER A 325 -5.97 39.07 -12.21
CA SER A 325 -4.61 39.45 -11.79
C SER A 325 -3.55 38.59 -12.49
N THR A 326 -3.79 37.30 -12.68
CA THR A 326 -2.87 36.41 -13.42
C THR A 326 -2.87 36.70 -14.93
N HIS A 327 -4.00 37.09 -15.52
CA HIS A 327 -4.06 37.53 -16.93
C HIS A 327 -3.39 38.89 -17.18
N LEU A 328 -3.59 39.88 -16.31
CA LEU A 328 -2.98 41.22 -16.47
C LEU A 328 -1.47 41.20 -16.16
N PHE A 329 -1.02 40.39 -15.19
CA PHE A 329 0.41 40.29 -14.84
C PHE A 329 1.20 39.46 -15.86
N GLY A 330 0.59 38.42 -16.44
CA GLY A 330 1.19 37.62 -17.52
C GLY A 330 1.32 38.39 -18.84
N ALA A 331 0.34 39.24 -19.18
CA ALA A 331 0.39 40.04 -20.40
C ALA A 331 1.37 41.23 -20.34
N TRP A 332 1.72 41.72 -19.15
CA TRP A 332 2.61 42.88 -18.99
C TRP A 332 4.11 42.53 -18.92
N ILE A 333 4.47 41.31 -18.49
CA ILE A 333 5.89 40.94 -18.28
C ILE A 333 6.56 40.32 -19.51
N THR A 334 5.85 39.63 -20.41
CA THR A 334 6.55 38.82 -21.43
C THR A 334 6.35 39.21 -22.88
N GLY A 335 5.32 39.96 -23.27
CA GLY A 335 5.11 40.29 -24.70
C GLY A 335 5.15 39.08 -25.64
N VAL A 336 4.80 37.89 -25.14
CA VAL A 336 4.94 36.60 -25.83
C VAL A 336 3.56 35.94 -25.97
N SER A 337 3.27 35.44 -27.16
CA SER A 337 2.05 34.73 -27.54
C SER A 337 1.76 33.53 -26.62
N LEU A 338 0.47 33.18 -26.47
CA LEU A 338 -0.14 32.18 -25.57
C LEU A 338 0.42 30.72 -25.58
N LEU A 339 1.52 30.43 -26.26
CA LEU A 339 2.02 29.08 -26.52
C LEU A 339 3.08 28.57 -25.52
N CYS A 340 3.37 29.29 -24.43
CA CYS A 340 4.40 28.89 -23.45
C CYS A 340 3.95 29.05 -21.98
N ILE A 341 2.85 28.40 -21.60
CA ILE A 341 2.47 28.22 -20.19
C ILE A 341 3.06 26.90 -19.70
N SER A 342 3.90 26.91 -18.66
CA SER A 342 4.46 25.69 -18.05
C SER A 342 3.34 24.81 -17.48
N GLU A 343 3.43 23.48 -17.64
CA GLU A 343 2.43 22.49 -17.16
C GLU A 343 1.83 22.75 -15.76
N PRO A 344 2.60 23.11 -14.70
CA PRO A 344 2.00 23.34 -13.38
C PRO A 344 1.03 24.53 -13.32
N LEU A 345 1.23 25.56 -14.15
CA LEU A 345 0.30 26.70 -14.25
C LEU A 345 -0.97 26.31 -15.03
N LEU A 346 -0.87 25.38 -15.98
CA LEU A 346 -2.01 24.86 -16.72
C LEU A 346 -2.91 24.03 -15.79
N VAL A 347 -2.33 23.20 -14.93
CA VAL A 347 -3.07 22.39 -13.93
C VAL A 347 -3.81 23.28 -12.93
N LEU A 348 -3.16 24.33 -12.42
CA LEU A 348 -3.80 25.32 -11.55
C LEU A 348 -4.93 26.08 -12.27
N TYR A 349 -4.73 26.46 -13.54
CA TYR A 349 -5.76 27.11 -14.35
C TYR A 349 -6.97 26.20 -14.56
N PHE A 350 -6.75 24.93 -14.90
CA PHE A 350 -7.83 23.94 -15.04
C PHE A 350 -8.56 23.67 -13.73
N ALA A 351 -7.85 23.56 -12.60
CA ALA A 351 -8.48 23.39 -11.29
C ALA A 351 -9.36 24.59 -10.92
N CYS A 352 -8.89 25.83 -11.16
CA CYS A 352 -9.67 27.04 -10.95
C CYS A 352 -10.88 27.12 -11.89
N LEU A 353 -10.75 26.71 -13.15
CA LEU A 353 -11.86 26.69 -14.12
C LEU A 353 -12.93 25.67 -13.72
N VAL A 354 -12.54 24.47 -13.28
CA VAL A 354 -13.47 23.43 -12.79
C VAL A 354 -14.22 23.92 -11.54
N MET A 355 -13.52 24.56 -10.61
CA MET A 355 -14.15 25.18 -9.44
C MET A 355 -15.13 26.30 -9.84
N PHE A 356 -14.74 27.15 -10.79
CA PHE A 356 -15.59 28.24 -11.30
C PHE A 356 -16.87 27.72 -11.96
N VAL A 357 -16.77 26.71 -12.84
CA VAL A 357 -17.92 26.11 -13.51
C VAL A 357 -18.86 25.44 -12.51
N ARG A 358 -18.32 24.71 -11.53
CA ARG A 358 -19.10 24.06 -10.47
C ARG A 358 -19.88 25.08 -9.62
N GLU A 359 -19.28 26.23 -9.35
CA GLU A 359 -19.92 27.26 -8.52
C GLU A 359 -20.90 28.15 -9.29
N MET A 360 -20.62 28.42 -10.58
CA MET A 360 -21.57 29.05 -11.51
C MET A 360 -22.82 28.18 -11.72
N TYR A 361 -22.66 26.86 -11.76
CA TYR A 361 -23.77 25.92 -11.86
C TYR A 361 -24.68 25.98 -10.63
N ARG A 362 -24.09 26.00 -9.42
CA ARG A 362 -24.84 26.20 -8.16
C ARG A 362 -25.64 27.50 -8.16
N LEU A 363 -25.08 28.60 -8.67
CA LEU A 363 -25.78 29.89 -8.78
C LEU A 363 -26.89 29.90 -9.83
N THR A 364 -26.70 29.22 -10.97
CA THR A 364 -27.69 29.20 -12.06
C THR A 364 -28.96 28.44 -11.65
N VAL A 365 -28.80 27.37 -10.87
CA VAL A 365 -29.92 26.62 -10.26
C VAL A 365 -30.72 27.50 -9.28
N VAL A 366 -30.06 28.39 -8.55
CA VAL A 366 -30.72 29.32 -7.60
C VAL A 366 -31.42 30.49 -8.31
N VAL A 367 -30.78 31.08 -9.33
CA VAL A 367 -31.30 32.28 -10.02
C VAL A 367 -32.51 31.97 -10.91
N SER A 368 -32.59 30.78 -11.54
CA SER A 368 -33.74 30.40 -12.39
C SER A 368 -35.05 30.29 -11.60
N ARG A 369 -35.00 29.86 -10.32
CA ARG A 369 -36.17 29.78 -9.42
C ARG A 369 -36.65 31.15 -8.91
N SER A 370 -35.74 32.13 -8.72
CA SER A 370 -36.12 33.50 -8.32
C SER A 370 -36.97 34.24 -9.35
N ARG A 371 -36.87 33.86 -10.64
CA ARG A 371 -37.69 34.38 -11.73
C ARG A 371 -39.04 33.66 -11.87
N SER A 372 -39.13 32.39 -11.46
CA SER A 372 -40.37 31.61 -11.42
C SER A 372 -41.33 32.10 -10.33
N LEU A 373 -40.82 32.46 -9.14
CA LEU A 373 -41.61 32.92 -7.99
C LEU A 373 -42.13 34.38 -8.11
N ARG A 374 -41.77 35.12 -9.17
CA ARG A 374 -42.32 36.46 -9.47
C ARG A 374 -43.39 36.45 -10.58
N ARG A 375 -43.78 35.27 -11.08
CA ARG A 375 -44.81 35.11 -12.13
C ARG A 375 -46.00 34.24 -11.71
N THR A 376 -46.15 33.96 -10.42
CA THR A 376 -47.33 33.32 -9.83
C THR A 376 -47.85 34.16 -8.69
#